data_AF-N1MKH0-F1
#
_entry.id   AF-N1MKH0-F1
#
_cell.length_a   1.000
_cell.length_b   1.000
_cell.length_c   1.000
_cell.angle_alpha   90.00
_cell.angle_beta   90.00
_cell.angle_gamma   90.00
#
_symmetry.space_group_name_H-M   'P 1'
#
loop_
_entity.id
_entity.type
_entity.pdbx_description
1 polymer ?
#
loop_
_entity_poly.entity_id
_entity_poly.type
_entity_poly.pdbx_seq_one_letter_code
_entity_poly.pdbx_strand_id
1 'polypeptide(L)' 'MLVEETAEGVVLRTVAQAVARAQALSKALTEGKDGTSVDDFLKERKSEWQE' A
#
# COMPACT_ATOMS: atom_id res chain seq x y z
N MET A 1 -14.72 10.60 -4.08
CA MET A 1 -14.80 10.92 -2.64
C MET A 1 -15.11 9.62 -1.92
N LEU A 2 -14.51 9.38 -0.76
CA LEU A 2 -14.67 8.17 0.04
C LEU A 2 -15.22 8.54 1.42
N VAL A 3 -16.07 7.68 1.94
CA VAL A 3 -16.70 7.81 3.25
C VAL A 3 -16.34 6.57 4.04
N GLU A 4 -15.80 6.75 5.25
CA GLU A 4 -15.44 5.68 6.17
C GLU A 4 -16.16 5.91 7.50
N GLU A 5 -16.88 4.89 7.97
CA GLU A 5 -17.44 4.86 9.31
C GLU A 5 -16.40 4.30 10.28
N THR A 6 -16.15 5.04 11.36
CA THR A 6 -15.28 4.63 12.47
C THR A 6 -16.07 4.64 13.78
N ALA A 7 -15.49 4.10 14.85
CA ALA A 7 -16.14 4.11 16.17
C ALA A 7 -16.37 5.53 16.71
N GLU A 8 -15.59 6.50 16.25
CA GLU A 8 -15.60 7.90 16.66
C GLU A 8 -16.48 8.78 15.75
N GLY A 9 -16.93 8.26 14.59
CA GLY A 9 -17.81 8.99 13.68
C GLY A 9 -17.54 8.68 12.20
N VAL A 10 -17.85 9.66 11.34
CA VAL A 10 -17.69 9.52 9.88
C VAL A 10 -16.52 10.35 9.39
N VAL A 11 -15.61 9.74 8.64
CA VAL A 11 -14.48 10.41 8.01
C VAL A 11 -14.69 10.50 6.50
N LEU A 12 -14.66 11.73 5.99
CA LEU A 12 -14.69 12.03 4.57
C LEU A 12 -13.28 12.21 4.03
N ARG A 13 -12.94 11.52 2.94
CA ARG A 13 -11.64 11.63 2.29
C ARG A 13 -11.75 11.78 0.78
N THR A 14 -10.80 12.46 0.17
CA THR A 14 -10.57 12.35 -1.26
C THR A 14 -9.88 11.01 -1.56
N VAL A 15 -9.90 10.61 -2.83
CA VAL A 15 -9.17 9.41 -3.27
C VAL A 15 -7.68 9.56 -2.99
N ALA A 16 -7.10 10.73 -3.27
CA ALA A 16 -5.69 11.02 -3.01
C ALA A 16 -5.33 10.88 -1.52
N GLN A 17 -6.18 11.38 -0.61
CA GLN A 17 -5.95 11.24 0.84
C GLN A 17 -6.01 9.78 1.30
N ALA A 18 -6.94 8.98 0.78
CA ALA A 18 -7.04 7.57 1.12
C ALA A 18 -5.83 6.77 0.60
N VAL A 19 -5.38 7.06 -0.62
CA VAL A 19 -4.16 6.45 -1.18
C VAL A 19 -2.94 6.81 -0.35
N ALA A 20 -2.76 8.09 0.00
CA ALA A 20 -1.64 8.53 0.83
C ALA A 20 -1.63 7.83 2.20
N ARG A 21 -2.81 7.66 2.83
CA ARG A 21 -2.94 6.91 4.09
C ARG A 21 -2.57 5.44 3.93
N ALA A 22 -3.07 4.78 2.88
CA ALA A 22 -2.75 3.38 2.60
C ALA A 22 -1.25 3.19 2.40
N GLN A 23 -0.60 4.07 1.62
CA GLN A 23 0.85 4.05 1.41
C GLN A 23 1.64 4.23 2.72
N ALA A 24 1.21 5.15 3.59
CA ALA A 24 1.84 5.35 4.89
C ALA A 24 1.74 4.11 5.79
N LEU A 25 0.57 3.45 5.81
CA LEU A 25 0.36 2.21 6.56
C LEU A 25 1.20 1.06 6.00
N SER A 26 1.21 0.89 4.68
CA SER A 26 2.05 -0.12 4.02
C SER A 26 3.52 0.09 4.36
N LYS A 27 4.03 1.33 4.25
CA LYS A 27 5.40 1.66 4.61
C LYS A 27 5.72 1.27 6.05
N ALA A 28 4.87 1.62 7.02
CA ALA A 28 5.09 1.27 8.42
C ALA A 28 5.10 -0.25 8.67
N LEU A 29 4.33 -1.02 7.90
CA LEU A 29 4.25 -2.48 8.03
C LEU A 29 5.41 -3.22 7.34
N THR A 30 5.97 -2.63 6.30
CA THR A 30 7.01 -3.24 5.47
C THR A 30 8.40 -2.68 5.72
N GLU A 31 8.53 -1.65 6.56
CA GLU A 31 9.82 -1.05 6.91
C GLU A 31 10.78 -2.11 7.48
N GLY A 32 12.00 -2.16 6.94
CA GLY A 32 13.03 -3.13 7.32
C GLY A 32 12.81 -4.57 6.82
N LYS A 33 11.81 -4.82 5.97
CA LYS A 33 11.55 -6.14 5.37
C LYS A 33 11.93 -6.14 3.89
N ASP A 34 12.77 -7.09 3.51
CA ASP A 34 13.11 -7.33 2.11
C ASP A 34 11.94 -7.95 1.34
N GLY A 35 11.92 -7.81 0.01
CA GLY A 35 10.91 -8.43 -0.85
C GLY A 35 9.51 -7.81 -0.75
N THR A 36 9.41 -6.61 -0.15
CA THR A 36 8.13 -5.93 0.08
C THR A 36 7.87 -4.79 -0.90
N SER A 37 8.85 -4.45 -1.73
CA SER A 37 8.70 -3.41 -2.75
C SER A 37 8.11 -3.98 -4.05
N VAL A 38 7.51 -3.10 -4.85
CA VAL A 38 7.05 -3.44 -6.20
C VAL A 38 8.23 -3.84 -7.09
N ASP A 39 9.39 -3.20 -6.92
CA ASP A 39 10.60 -3.53 -7.67
C ASP A 39 11.08 -4.94 -7.38
N ASP A 40 11.03 -5.38 -6.12
CA ASP A 40 11.36 -6.75 -5.74
C ASP A 40 10.42 -7.76 -6.41
N PHE A 41 9.12 -7.49 -6.36
CA PHE A 41 8.10 -8.32 -7.02
C PHE A 41 8.34 -8.42 -8.54
N LEU A 42 8.61 -7.29 -9.20
CA LEU A 42 8.84 -7.27 -10.65
C LEU A 42 10.15 -7.99 -11.02
N LYS A 43 11.20 -7.87 -10.19
CA LYS A 43 12.45 -8.58 -10.36
C LYS A 43 12.26 -10.09 -10.26
N GLU A 44 11.50 -10.55 -9.27
CA GLU A 44 11.16 -11.95 -9.07
C GLU A 44 10.39 -12.52 -10.29
N ARG A 45 9.31 -11.85 -10.70
CA ARG A 45 8.50 -12.27 -11.87
C ARG A 45 9.33 -12.32 -13.16
N LYS A 46 10.25 -11.37 -13.34
CA LYS A 46 11.14 -11.36 -14.50
C LYS A 46 12.09 -12.57 -14.50
N SER A 47 12.56 -13.00 -13.32
CA SER A 47 13.39 -14.21 -13.20
C SER A 47 12.62 -15.45 -13.62
N GLU A 48 11.37 -15.62 -13.17
CA GLU A 48 10.52 -16.76 -13.51
C GLU A 48 10.22 -16.89 -15.00
N TRP A 49 10.19 -15.78 -15.75
CA TRP A 49 9.94 -15.80 -17.19
C TRP A 49 11.19 -16.04 -18.05
N GLN A 50 12.37 -16.12 -17.44
CA GLN A 50 13.63 -16.40 -18.13
C GLN A 50 14.10 -17.86 -17.95
N GLU A 51 13.35 -18.66 -17.18
CA GLU A 51 13.47 -20.12 -17.07
C GLU A 51 12.48 -20.84 -17.99
#